data_AF-A0A9D5YFL9-F1
#
_entry.id   AF-A0A9D5YFL9-F1
#
_cell.length_a   1.000
_cell.length_b   1.000
_cell.length_c   1.000
_cell.angle_alpha   90.00
_cell.angle_beta   90.00
_cell.angle_gamma   90.00
#
_symmetry.space_group_name_H-M   'P 1'
#
loop_
_entity.id
_entity.type
_entity.pdbx_description
1 polymer ?
#
loop_
_entity_poly.entity_id
_entity_poly.type
_entity_poly.pdbx_seq_one_letter_code
_entity_poly.pdbx_strand_id
1 'polypeptide(L)'
;MGNFNQAPILKSKGEKNRENGLKYAVRTHYLEMALFNIFTGKEGAQLKLILFLTGNSDKGNFAVPEATVMKRCGMSETTYKNARKKLVEKGLIIHNPSTNGQQGEIIVDYDAIYKCAKEIIDNTPVSDIDDTPSKSDNTPSGDIEYTYNNINNTINSNNQNPNIISERNPRVKDDFIDENGNFIF
;
A
#
# COMPACT_ATOMS: atom_id res chain seq x y z
N MET A 1 -18.25 22.66 -5.76
CA MET A 1 -18.26 21.54 -6.72
C MET A 1 -16.95 21.60 -7.50
N GLY A 2 -16.15 20.52 -7.52
CA GLY A 2 -14.86 20.52 -8.22
C GLY A 2 -15.05 20.49 -9.74
N ASN A 3 -14.28 21.28 -10.46
CA ASN A 3 -14.35 21.38 -11.92
C ASN A 3 -13.72 20.12 -12.55
N PHE A 4 -14.54 19.11 -12.84
CA PHE A 4 -14.07 17.81 -13.34
C PHE A 4 -13.46 17.88 -14.76
N ASN A 5 -13.71 18.97 -15.50
CA ASN A 5 -13.29 19.15 -16.89
C ASN A 5 -11.80 19.50 -17.08
N GLN A 6 -10.99 19.53 -16.01
CA GLN A 6 -9.54 19.83 -16.09
C GLN A 6 -8.69 18.93 -15.19
N ALA A 7 -9.23 17.80 -14.72
CA ALA A 7 -8.44 16.88 -13.89
C ALA A 7 -7.27 16.30 -14.70
N PRO A 8 -6.06 16.21 -14.11
CA PRO A 8 -4.90 15.68 -14.80
C PRO A 8 -5.10 14.21 -15.14
N ILE A 9 -4.61 13.79 -16.30
CA ILE A 9 -4.63 12.39 -16.74
C ILE A 9 -3.46 11.63 -16.14
N LEU A 10 -3.73 10.41 -15.67
CA LEU A 10 -2.70 9.49 -15.20
C LEU A 10 -2.05 8.78 -16.38
N LYS A 11 -0.72 8.87 -16.43
CA LYS A 11 0.13 8.16 -17.38
C LYS A 11 1.22 7.38 -16.65
N SER A 12 1.82 6.43 -17.34
CA SER A 12 3.00 5.70 -16.87
C SER A 12 4.23 6.04 -17.71
N LYS A 13 5.38 6.01 -17.05
CA LYS A 13 6.69 5.92 -17.66
C LYS A 13 7.38 4.68 -17.09
N GLY A 14 7.99 3.91 -17.97
CA GLY A 14 8.56 2.63 -17.59
C GLY A 14 7.52 1.52 -17.45
N GLU A 15 7.97 0.37 -16.97
CA GLU A 15 7.13 -0.82 -16.87
C GLU A 15 6.61 -1.03 -15.44
N LYS A 16 5.29 -0.96 -15.28
CA LYS A 16 4.61 -1.08 -13.98
C LYS A 16 4.84 -2.41 -13.26
N ASN A 17 4.95 -3.51 -14.00
CA ASN A 17 4.96 -4.88 -13.46
C ASN A 17 6.05 -5.73 -14.13
N ARG A 18 7.31 -5.26 -14.09
CA ARG A 18 8.48 -5.86 -14.77
C ARG A 18 8.64 -7.36 -14.59
N GLU A 19 8.32 -7.88 -13.40
CA GLU A 19 8.63 -9.27 -13.04
C GLU A 19 7.55 -10.29 -13.40
N ASN A 20 6.31 -9.86 -13.65
CA ASN A 20 5.21 -10.80 -13.79
C ASN A 20 4.81 -11.11 -15.24
N GLY A 21 5.27 -10.34 -16.24
CA GLY A 21 4.81 -10.48 -17.64
C GLY A 21 3.29 -10.29 -17.84
N LEU A 22 2.56 -10.03 -16.76
CA LEU A 22 1.12 -9.87 -16.69
C LEU A 22 0.77 -8.41 -16.95
N LYS A 23 0.08 -8.15 -18.07
CA LYS A 23 -0.39 -6.82 -18.51
C LYS A 23 -1.60 -6.30 -17.71
N TYR A 24 -1.76 -6.71 -16.45
CA TYR A 24 -2.89 -6.27 -15.64
C TYR A 24 -2.65 -4.84 -15.11
N ALA A 25 -3.75 -4.08 -15.00
CA ALA A 25 -3.73 -2.73 -14.44
C ALA A 25 -3.46 -2.70 -12.92
N VAL A 26 -3.50 -3.86 -12.27
CA VAL A 26 -3.32 -4.04 -10.83
C VAL A 26 -1.83 -4.01 -10.48
N ARG A 27 -1.49 -3.39 -9.34
CA ARG A 27 -0.12 -3.41 -8.80
C ARG A 27 0.26 -4.83 -8.42
N THR A 28 1.48 -5.22 -8.75
CA THR A 28 2.10 -6.45 -8.25
C THR A 28 2.56 -6.30 -6.81
N HIS A 29 2.69 -7.42 -6.11
CA HIS A 29 3.29 -7.46 -4.77
C HIS A 29 4.71 -6.87 -4.77
N TYR A 30 5.50 -7.14 -5.81
CA TYR A 30 6.85 -6.57 -5.97
C TYR A 30 6.84 -5.05 -6.04
N LEU A 31 5.95 -4.45 -6.83
CA LEU A 31 5.79 -2.99 -6.88
C LEU A 31 5.37 -2.45 -5.51
N GLU A 32 4.48 -3.15 -4.80
CA GLU A 32 4.05 -2.74 -3.46
C GLU A 32 5.22 -2.75 -2.46
N MET A 33 6.02 -3.82 -2.42
CA MET A 33 7.23 -3.90 -1.60
C MET A 33 8.24 -2.80 -1.96
N ALA A 34 8.45 -2.54 -3.25
CA ALA A 34 9.33 -1.44 -3.68
C ALA A 34 8.86 -0.10 -3.13
N LEU A 35 7.55 0.19 -3.16
CA LEU A 35 7.01 1.41 -2.57
C LEU A 35 7.20 1.45 -1.06
N PHE A 36 6.91 0.37 -0.33
CA PHE A 36 7.11 0.33 1.12
C PHE A 36 8.57 0.46 1.55
N ASN A 37 9.53 0.00 0.74
CA ASN A 37 10.95 0.21 0.99
C ASN A 37 11.38 1.67 0.79
N ILE A 38 10.77 2.38 -0.16
CA ILE A 38 11.07 3.79 -0.44
C ILE A 38 10.57 4.73 0.67
N PHE A 39 9.37 4.44 1.21
CA PHE A 39 8.72 5.31 2.18
C PHE A 39 8.81 4.73 3.59
N THR A 40 9.60 5.37 4.45
CA THR A 40 9.72 4.98 5.87
C THR A 40 9.15 6.06 6.81
N GLY A 41 8.68 5.64 7.99
CA GLY A 41 8.28 6.55 9.07
C GLY A 41 7.20 7.57 8.70
N LYS A 42 7.55 8.86 8.67
CA LYS A 42 6.61 10.02 8.58
C LYS A 42 6.13 10.34 7.15
N GLU A 43 6.40 9.47 6.17
CA GLU A 43 6.04 9.70 4.76
C GLU A 43 4.68 9.09 4.34
N GLY A 44 3.78 8.86 5.30
CA GLY A 44 2.50 8.20 5.05
C GLY A 44 1.60 8.93 4.04
N ALA A 45 1.68 10.25 3.91
CA ALA A 45 0.92 10.99 2.90
C ALA A 45 1.44 10.73 1.48
N GLN A 46 2.76 10.70 1.30
CA GLN A 46 3.40 10.36 0.03
C GLN A 46 3.08 8.92 -0.36
N LEU A 47 3.20 7.98 0.60
CA LEU A 47 2.89 6.57 0.40
C LEU A 47 1.42 6.37 0.00
N LYS A 48 0.46 6.99 0.71
CA LYS A 48 -0.96 6.90 0.36
C LYS A 48 -1.25 7.45 -1.05
N LEU A 49 -0.62 8.57 -1.41
CA LEU A 49 -0.79 9.18 -2.72
C LEU A 49 -0.23 8.29 -3.83
N ILE A 50 1.01 7.80 -3.69
CA ILE A 50 1.61 6.97 -4.73
C ILE A 50 0.91 5.62 -4.85
N LEU A 51 0.44 5.02 -3.73
CA LEU A 51 -0.40 3.82 -3.77
C LEU A 51 -1.70 4.10 -4.52
N PHE A 52 -2.35 5.23 -4.27
CA PHE A 52 -3.54 5.60 -5.04
C PHE A 52 -3.23 5.68 -6.54
N LEU A 53 -2.20 6.41 -6.94
CA LEU A 53 -1.84 6.59 -8.35
C LEU A 53 -1.51 5.25 -9.01
N THR A 54 -0.62 4.48 -8.40
CA THR A 54 -0.19 3.17 -8.93
C THR A 54 -1.31 2.13 -8.92
N GLY A 55 -2.37 2.32 -8.13
CA GLY A 55 -3.54 1.43 -8.07
C GLY A 55 -4.55 1.60 -9.19
N ASN A 56 -4.45 2.67 -9.98
CA ASN A 56 -5.38 2.96 -11.06
C ASN A 56 -4.76 2.65 -12.43
N SER A 57 -5.61 2.65 -13.47
CA SER A 57 -5.16 2.54 -14.86
C SER A 57 -4.38 3.80 -15.24
N ASP A 58 -3.19 3.61 -15.76
CA ASP A 58 -2.21 4.63 -16.12
C ASP A 58 -1.98 4.70 -17.65
N LYS A 59 -2.95 4.18 -18.41
CA LYS A 59 -2.92 4.14 -19.89
C LYS A 59 -3.31 5.46 -20.55
N GLY A 60 -3.39 6.55 -19.80
CA GLY A 60 -3.82 7.86 -20.32
C GLY A 60 -5.34 8.07 -20.40
N ASN A 61 -6.15 7.16 -19.84
CA ASN A 61 -7.62 7.26 -19.87
C ASN A 61 -8.22 7.60 -18.50
N PHE A 62 -7.43 7.54 -17.43
CA PHE A 62 -7.90 7.80 -16.08
C PHE A 62 -7.61 9.25 -15.70
N ALA A 63 -8.64 10.01 -15.40
CA ALA A 63 -8.50 11.32 -14.80
C ALA A 63 -8.25 11.19 -13.29
N VAL A 64 -7.45 12.09 -12.73
CA VAL A 64 -7.07 12.14 -11.31
C VAL A 64 -7.64 13.42 -10.68
N PRO A 65 -8.94 13.48 -10.31
CA PRO A 65 -9.50 14.66 -9.67
C PRO A 65 -8.93 14.82 -8.26
N GLU A 66 -8.35 15.98 -7.96
CA GLU A 66 -7.72 16.25 -6.65
C GLU A 66 -8.68 15.98 -5.48
N ALA A 67 -9.94 16.41 -5.59
CA ALA A 67 -10.97 16.17 -4.58
C ALA A 67 -11.21 14.67 -4.30
N THR A 68 -11.17 13.84 -5.34
CA THR A 68 -11.32 12.39 -5.22
C THR A 68 -10.12 11.77 -4.52
N VAL A 69 -8.91 12.19 -4.90
CA VAL A 69 -7.67 11.72 -4.27
C VAL A 69 -7.65 12.10 -2.80
N MET A 70 -7.93 13.36 -2.47
CA MET A 70 -7.98 13.85 -1.09
C MET A 70 -8.97 13.06 -0.23
N LYS A 71 -10.18 12.82 -0.75
CA LYS A 71 -11.20 12.02 -0.05
C LYS A 71 -10.75 10.57 0.16
N ARG A 72 -10.21 9.92 -0.87
CA ARG A 72 -9.82 8.49 -0.80
C ARG A 72 -8.56 8.25 0.03
N CYS A 73 -7.61 9.19 -0.02
CA CYS A 73 -6.38 9.11 0.77
C CYS A 73 -6.53 9.72 2.17
N GLY A 74 -7.68 10.31 2.50
CA GLY A 74 -7.95 10.92 3.81
C GLY A 74 -6.99 12.07 4.13
N MET A 75 -6.78 12.98 3.19
CA MET A 75 -5.80 14.07 3.31
C MET A 75 -6.41 15.42 2.96
N SER A 76 -5.97 16.47 3.65
CA SER A 76 -6.31 17.86 3.32
C SER A 76 -5.60 18.32 2.04
N GLU A 77 -6.05 19.45 1.48
CA GLU A 77 -5.46 20.04 0.28
C GLU A 77 -3.98 20.38 0.45
N THR A 78 -3.62 21.00 1.58
CA THR A 78 -2.22 21.31 1.91
C THR A 78 -1.38 20.04 1.98
N THR A 79 -1.89 18.99 2.63
CA THR A 79 -1.18 17.71 2.75
C THR A 79 -1.02 17.04 1.39
N TYR A 80 -2.05 17.05 0.55
CA TYR A 80 -1.99 16.51 -0.81
C TYR A 80 -0.97 17.26 -1.68
N LYS A 81 -1.00 18.60 -1.70
CA LYS A 81 -0.04 19.41 -2.47
C LYS A 81 1.39 19.17 -2.02
N ASN A 82 1.63 19.11 -0.71
CA ASN A 82 2.94 18.81 -0.14
C ASN A 82 3.41 17.39 -0.48
N ALA A 83 2.53 16.40 -0.38
CA ALA A 83 2.85 15.01 -0.74
C ALA A 83 3.21 14.89 -2.22
N ARG A 84 2.41 15.51 -3.11
CA ARG A 84 2.69 15.54 -4.55
C ARG A 84 4.03 16.20 -4.84
N LYS A 85 4.32 17.36 -4.23
CA LYS A 85 5.60 18.07 -4.39
C LYS A 85 6.78 17.17 -4.00
N LYS A 86 6.70 16.49 -2.85
CA LYS A 86 7.76 15.56 -2.40
C LYS A 86 7.93 14.35 -3.31
N LEU A 87 6.86 13.82 -3.87
CA LEU A 87 6.96 12.72 -4.86
C LEU A 87 7.64 13.19 -6.15
N VAL A 88 7.41 14.43 -6.58
CA VAL A 88 8.12 15.05 -7.72
C VAL A 88 9.60 15.27 -7.38
N GLU A 89 9.91 15.77 -6.19
CA GLU A 89 11.30 15.96 -5.72
C GLU A 89 12.08 14.65 -5.63
N LYS A 90 11.42 13.54 -5.25
CA LYS A 90 12.01 12.19 -5.28
C LYS A 90 12.13 11.60 -6.69
N GLY A 91 11.60 12.27 -7.72
CA GLY A 91 11.60 11.77 -9.10
C GLY A 91 10.68 10.57 -9.34
N LEU A 92 9.75 10.28 -8.44
CA LEU A 92 8.85 9.13 -8.55
C LEU A 92 7.62 9.44 -9.40
N ILE A 93 7.28 10.72 -9.51
CA ILE A 93 6.24 11.20 -10.42
C ILE A 93 6.69 12.46 -11.15
N ILE A 94 6.12 12.69 -12.32
CA ILE A 94 6.19 13.96 -13.06
C ILE A 94 4.79 14.58 -13.03
N HIS A 95 4.72 15.88 -12.76
CA HIS A 95 3.47 16.62 -12.72
C HIS A 95 3.49 17.75 -13.75
N ASN A 96 2.71 17.57 -14.82
CA ASN A 96 2.49 18.57 -15.85
C ASN A 96 1.15 19.25 -15.56
N PRO A 97 1.13 20.48 -14.99
CA PRO A 97 -0.13 21.15 -14.71
C PRO A 97 -0.88 21.48 -16.00
N SER A 98 -2.21 21.57 -15.92
CA SER A 98 -3.01 22.04 -17.05
C SER A 98 -2.63 23.49 -17.38
N THR A 99 -2.39 23.76 -18.67
CA THR A 99 -2.11 25.10 -19.21
C THR A 99 -3.10 25.40 -20.32
N ASN A 100 -3.27 26.67 -20.72
CA ASN A 100 -4.26 27.16 -21.70
C ASN A 100 -4.63 26.16 -22.82
N GLY A 101 -5.72 25.41 -22.63
CA GLY A 101 -6.25 24.45 -23.60
C GLY A 101 -5.62 23.04 -23.59
N GLN A 102 -4.60 22.79 -22.78
CA GLN A 102 -3.96 21.50 -22.58
C GLN A 102 -4.36 20.87 -21.24
N GLN A 103 -4.81 19.62 -21.31
CA GLN A 103 -5.11 18.84 -20.12
C GLN A 103 -3.83 18.54 -19.34
N GLY A 104 -3.88 18.66 -18.01
CA GLY A 104 -2.75 18.32 -17.15
C GLY A 104 -2.46 16.82 -17.14
N GLU A 105 -1.29 16.43 -16.65
CA GLU A 105 -0.85 15.05 -16.56
C GLU A 105 -0.12 14.78 -15.24
N ILE A 106 -0.33 13.59 -14.69
CA ILE A 106 0.51 13.01 -13.66
C ILE A 106 1.09 11.73 -14.26
N ILE A 107 2.41 11.66 -14.37
CA ILE A 107 3.12 10.50 -14.91
C ILE A 107 3.80 9.80 -13.74
N VAL A 108 3.49 8.52 -13.52
CA VAL A 108 4.22 7.70 -12.54
C VAL A 108 5.45 7.10 -13.22
N ASP A 109 6.64 7.30 -12.66
CA ASP A 109 7.89 6.75 -13.19
C ASP A 109 8.22 5.43 -12.48
N TYR A 110 7.79 4.32 -13.06
CA TYR A 110 8.01 2.99 -12.50
C TYR A 110 9.47 2.59 -12.52
N ASP A 111 10.23 3.03 -13.54
CA ASP A 111 11.65 2.74 -13.63
C ASP A 111 12.41 3.42 -12.48
N ALA A 112 12.04 4.66 -12.16
CA ALA A 112 12.58 5.38 -11.01
C ALA A 112 12.20 4.73 -9.68
N ILE A 113 10.95 4.25 -9.53
CA ILE A 113 10.50 3.52 -8.33
C ILE A 113 11.38 2.27 -8.11
N TYR A 114 11.52 1.41 -9.11
CA TYR A 114 12.32 0.19 -8.95
C TYR A 114 13.80 0.49 -8.69
N LYS A 115 14.36 1.50 -9.36
CA LYS A 115 15.73 1.94 -9.13
C LYS A 115 15.92 2.43 -7.68
N CYS A 116 15.05 3.31 -7.21
CA CYS A 116 15.12 3.87 -5.86
C CYS A 116 14.98 2.78 -4.78
N ALA A 117 14.05 1.85 -4.96
CA ALA A 117 13.88 0.73 -4.04
C ALA A 117 15.13 -0.16 -3.98
N LYS A 118 15.74 -0.46 -5.14
CA LYS A 118 16.98 -1.24 -5.21
C LYS A 118 18.14 -0.53 -4.52
N GLU A 119 18.33 0.77 -4.78
CA GLU A 119 19.38 1.56 -4.12
C GLU A 119 19.22 1.58 -2.60
N ILE A 120 17.99 1.58 -2.08
CA ILE A 120 17.76 1.50 -0.63
C ILE A 120 18.15 0.13 -0.07
N ILE A 121 17.77 -0.95 -0.76
CA ILE A 121 18.12 -2.32 -0.34
C ILE A 121 19.64 -2.50 -0.36
N ASP A 122 20.29 -2.12 -1.47
CA ASP A 122 21.74 -2.30 -1.67
C ASP A 122 22.57 -1.47 -0.66
N ASN A 123 22.03 -0.34 -0.17
CA ASN A 123 22.70 0.53 0.81
C ASN A 123 22.26 0.31 2.26
N THR A 124 21.36 -0.64 2.54
CA THR A 124 20.98 -0.99 3.91
C THR A 124 22.03 -1.94 4.48
N PRO A 125 22.87 -1.52 5.45
CA PRO A 125 23.83 -2.43 6.06
C PRO A 125 23.07 -3.58 6.72
N VAL A 126 23.45 -4.80 6.36
CA VAL A 126 23.03 -6.00 7.10
C VAL A 126 23.64 -5.84 8.48
N SER A 127 22.82 -5.54 9.49
CA SER A 127 23.29 -5.67 10.87
C SER A 127 23.54 -7.15 11.09
N ASP A 128 24.80 -7.55 11.20
CA ASP A 128 25.18 -8.85 11.72
C ASP A 128 24.50 -8.98 13.09
N ILE A 129 23.45 -9.79 13.15
CA ILE A 129 22.95 -10.29 14.41
C ILE A 129 24.05 -11.23 14.87
N ASP A 130 24.79 -10.82 15.90
CA ASP A 130 25.71 -11.67 16.66
C ASP A 130 24.88 -12.80 17.29
N ASP A 131 24.61 -13.84 16.49
CA ASP A 131 24.06 -15.11 16.96
C ASP A 131 25.14 -15.77 17.82
N THR A 132 25.15 -15.44 19.11
CA THR A 132 25.85 -16.26 20.09
C THR A 132 25.09 -17.59 20.18
N PRO A 133 25.66 -18.73 19.75
CA PRO A 133 24.90 -19.96 19.63
C PRO A 133 24.70 -20.58 21.02
N SER A 134 23.48 -20.45 21.55
CA SER A 134 23.03 -21.28 22.66
C SER A 134 22.62 -22.64 22.11
N LYS A 135 23.48 -23.64 22.32
CA LYS A 135 23.22 -25.06 22.03
C LYS A 135 21.82 -25.51 22.49
N SER A 136 21.06 -26.12 21.59
CA SER A 136 20.33 -27.35 21.90
C SER A 136 20.03 -28.13 20.62
N ASP A 137 20.54 -29.35 20.59
CA ASP A 137 20.36 -30.33 19.53
C ASP A 137 18.90 -30.77 19.35
N ASN A 138 18.48 -30.90 18.08
CA ASN A 138 17.71 -32.01 17.48
C ASN A 138 16.74 -31.52 16.40
N THR A 139 17.05 -31.84 15.14
CA THR A 139 16.08 -32.03 14.04
C THR A 139 15.71 -33.53 14.00
N PRO A 140 14.53 -33.97 13.49
CA PRO A 140 14.15 -33.75 12.08
C PRO A 140 12.65 -33.52 11.76
N SER A 141 12.43 -32.74 10.70
CA SER A 141 11.47 -32.91 9.59
C SER A 141 9.96 -32.75 9.80
N GLY A 142 9.35 -31.80 9.07
CA GLY A 142 7.94 -31.82 8.66
C GLY A 142 7.24 -30.45 8.61
N ASP A 143 6.88 -30.05 7.40
CA ASP A 143 5.84 -29.09 7.00
C ASP A 143 6.04 -27.57 7.21
N ILE A 144 6.11 -26.87 6.09
CA ILE A 144 6.23 -25.41 5.97
C ILE A 144 4.85 -24.78 6.23
N GLU A 145 4.62 -24.31 7.45
CA GLU A 145 3.48 -23.46 7.79
C GLU A 145 3.95 -22.01 7.90
N TYR A 146 3.48 -21.14 6.99
CA TYR A 146 3.77 -19.71 7.02
C TYR A 146 3.12 -19.07 8.27
N THR A 147 3.88 -18.99 9.35
CA THR A 147 3.45 -18.30 10.57
C THR A 147 3.71 -16.80 10.41
N TYR A 148 2.63 -16.01 10.43
CA TYR A 148 2.69 -14.57 10.57
C TYR A 148 3.25 -14.22 11.96
N ASN A 149 4.53 -13.82 12.04
CA ASN A 149 5.07 -13.26 13.26
C ASN A 149 4.60 -11.82 13.45
N ASN A 150 3.60 -11.69 14.32
CA ASN A 150 3.19 -10.46 14.98
C ASN A 150 4.43 -9.80 15.63
N ILE A 151 4.76 -8.58 15.20
CA ILE A 151 5.72 -7.74 15.93
C ILE A 151 5.02 -7.30 17.22
N ASN A 152 5.50 -7.83 18.34
CA ASN A 152 5.03 -7.48 19.67
C ASN A 152 5.25 -5.98 19.95
N ASN A 153 4.14 -5.28 20.18
CA ASN A 153 4.12 -3.98 20.84
C ASN A 153 4.75 -4.09 22.23
N THR A 154 5.81 -3.32 22.47
CA THR A 154 6.27 -3.00 23.81
C THR A 154 5.26 -2.05 24.45
N ILE A 155 4.33 -2.58 25.26
CA ILE A 155 3.63 -1.77 26.27
C ILE A 155 3.91 -2.43 27.63
N ASN A 156 4.67 -1.70 28.45
CA ASN A 156 4.93 -2.01 29.84
C ASN A 156 3.62 -2.28 30.60
N SER A 157 3.54 -3.46 31.22
CA SER A 157 2.49 -3.83 32.17
C SER A 157 2.77 -3.20 33.53
N ASN A 158 1.74 -2.70 34.21
CA ASN A 158 1.70 -2.66 35.68
C ASN A 158 0.23 -2.74 36.17
N ASN A 159 -0.08 -3.87 36.83
CA ASN A 159 -1.11 -4.11 37.87
C ASN A 159 -2.61 -4.01 37.47
N GLN A 160 -3.53 -4.93 37.76
CA GLN A 160 -3.64 -6.05 38.71
C GLN A 160 -4.68 -7.10 38.20
N ASN A 161 -4.60 -8.31 38.76
CA ASN A 161 -5.28 -9.58 38.43
C ASN A 161 -6.79 -9.66 38.83
N PRO A 162 -7.50 -10.82 38.70
CA PRO A 162 -8.39 -11.24 37.62
C PRO A 162 -9.89 -11.29 38.02
N ASN A 163 -10.81 -11.23 37.05
CA ASN A 163 -12.08 -11.96 37.17
C ASN A 163 -12.70 -12.29 35.81
N ILE A 164 -13.03 -13.56 35.67
CA ILE A 164 -13.59 -14.28 34.52
C ILE A 164 -15.08 -13.94 34.40
N ILE A 165 -15.56 -13.50 33.22
CA ILE A 165 -16.87 -13.91 32.68
C ILE A 165 -16.78 -13.95 31.15
N SER A 166 -17.10 -15.11 30.57
CA SER A 166 -17.30 -15.35 29.15
C SER A 166 -18.60 -14.73 28.67
N GLU A 167 -18.60 -14.01 27.55
CA GLU A 167 -19.83 -13.80 26.78
C GLU A 167 -19.61 -14.10 25.30
N ARG A 168 -20.50 -14.99 24.83
CA ARG A 168 -20.59 -15.50 23.47
C ARG A 168 -21.12 -14.43 22.51
N ASN A 169 -20.50 -14.45 21.35
CA ASN A 169 -20.92 -13.94 20.05
C ASN A 169 -22.42 -14.19 19.72
N PRO A 170 -23.22 -13.18 19.33
CA PRO A 170 -24.49 -13.43 18.65
C PRO A 170 -24.32 -13.47 17.12
N ARG A 171 -24.71 -14.63 16.56
CA ARG A 171 -24.79 -14.95 15.14
C ARG A 171 -25.69 -13.98 14.34
N VAL A 172 -25.23 -13.72 13.12
CA VAL A 172 -26.00 -13.24 11.97
C VAL A 172 -27.17 -14.20 11.72
N LYS A 173 -28.38 -13.67 11.45
CA LYS A 173 -29.54 -14.45 11.00
C LYS A 173 -29.44 -14.65 9.49
N ASP A 174 -29.40 -15.91 9.07
CA ASP A 174 -29.53 -16.32 7.67
C ASP A 174 -31.01 -16.59 7.37
N ASP A 175 -31.75 -15.58 6.89
CA ASP A 175 -33.20 -15.65 6.63
C ASP A 175 -33.53 -16.14 5.19
N PHE A 176 -32.88 -17.19 4.67
CA PHE A 176 -33.10 -17.66 3.29
C PHE A 176 -33.37 -19.17 3.12
N ILE A 177 -33.58 -19.91 4.20
CA ILE A 177 -33.82 -21.37 4.14
C ILE A 177 -35.02 -21.73 5.03
N ASP A 178 -35.98 -22.49 4.49
CA ASP A 178 -37.11 -23.01 5.26
C ASP A 178 -36.72 -24.16 6.20
N GLU A 179 -37.64 -24.55 7.08
CA GLU A 179 -37.45 -25.61 8.09
C GLU A 179 -37.24 -27.02 7.49
N ASN A 180 -37.36 -27.17 6.18
CA ASN A 180 -37.06 -28.40 5.44
C ASN A 180 -35.78 -28.29 4.58
N GLY A 181 -35.03 -27.19 4.69
CA GLY A 181 -33.75 -27.01 4.00
C GLY A 181 -33.84 -26.48 2.57
N ASN A 182 -35.01 -25.99 2.13
CA ASN A 182 -35.15 -25.42 0.79
C ASN A 182 -34.91 -23.90 0.78
N PHE A 183 -34.23 -23.41 -0.26
CA PHE A 183 -34.06 -21.98 -0.50
C PHE A 183 -35.38 -21.37 -0.99
N ILE A 184 -35.83 -20.31 -0.30
CA ILE A 184 -37.01 -19.53 -0.68
C ILE A 184 -36.53 -18.31 -1.48
N PHE A 185 -36.96 -18.17 -2.74
CA PHE A 185 -36.77 -16.97 -3.56
C PHE A 185 -37.96 -16.01 -3.41
#